data_AF-A0A7V1F592-F1
#
_entry.id   AF-A0A7V1F592-F1
#
_cell.length_a   1.000
_cell.length_b   1.000
_cell.length_c   1.000
_cell.angle_alpha   90.00
_cell.angle_beta   90.00
_cell.angle_gamma   90.00
#
_symmetry.space_group_name_H-M   'P 1'
#
loop_
_entity.id
_entity.type
_entity.pdbx_description
1 polymer ?
#
loop_
_entity_poly.entity_id
_entity_poly.type
_entity_poly.pdbx_seq_one_letter_code
_entity_poly.pdbx_strand_id
1 'polypeptide(L)'
;MAPSLTTTNITPIFARHETFHPRYGWLKKGFDKASEDEMVFSRDDAPVTLGVGKNMVKAIRYWSTAFKTLEEVRLQGNRGSKHVPSIFKAK
;
A
#
# COMPACT_ATOMS: atom_id res chain seq x y z
N MET A 1 6.61 -31.52 -24.94
CA MET A 1 6.50 -31.08 -23.53
C MET A 1 6.23 -29.57 -23.55
N ALA A 2 5.05 -29.13 -23.15
CA ALA A 2 4.70 -27.71 -23.11
C ALA A 2 5.34 -27.03 -21.88
N PRO A 3 5.78 -25.77 -21.97
CA PRO A 3 6.33 -25.03 -20.83
C PRO A 3 5.24 -24.81 -19.77
N SER A 4 5.55 -25.14 -18.52
CA SER A 4 4.70 -24.85 -17.36
C SER A 4 4.59 -23.34 -17.15
N LEU A 5 3.38 -22.77 -17.31
CA LEU A 5 3.12 -21.33 -17.21
C LEU A 5 2.88 -20.81 -15.77
N THR A 6 3.19 -21.56 -14.71
CA THR A 6 2.60 -21.25 -13.38
C THR A 6 3.59 -21.17 -12.22
N THR A 7 4.70 -20.42 -12.37
CA THR A 7 5.35 -19.84 -11.18
C THR A 7 4.76 -18.45 -10.93
N THR A 8 3.53 -18.41 -10.41
CA THR A 8 2.90 -17.16 -10.00
C THR A 8 3.61 -16.69 -8.73
N ASN A 9 4.40 -15.62 -8.81
CA ASN A 9 5.01 -14.96 -7.65
C ASN A 9 3.92 -14.30 -6.78
N ILE A 10 3.25 -15.09 -5.95
CA ILE A 10 2.22 -14.64 -5.00
C ILE A 10 2.90 -14.43 -3.66
N THR A 11 2.83 -13.20 -3.13
CA THR A 11 3.22 -12.94 -1.75
C THR A 11 2.06 -13.33 -0.82
N PRO A 12 2.24 -14.26 0.13
CA PRO A 12 1.17 -14.67 1.04
C PRO A 12 0.85 -13.55 2.03
N ILE A 13 -0.19 -12.77 1.75
CA ILE A 13 -0.63 -11.65 2.58
C ILE A 13 -2.11 -11.85 2.95
N PHE A 14 -2.37 -12.03 4.24
CA PHE A 14 -3.71 -12.25 4.78
C PHE A 14 -4.06 -11.18 5.83
N ALA A 15 -5.34 -10.82 5.92
CA ALA A 15 -5.93 -9.96 6.96
C ALA A 15 -5.31 -8.57 7.17
N ARG A 16 -4.37 -8.11 6.32
CA ARG A 16 -3.75 -6.77 6.42
C ARG A 16 -4.72 -5.61 6.17
N HIS A 17 -5.87 -5.89 5.55
CA HIS A 17 -6.97 -4.94 5.40
C HIS A 17 -7.85 -4.84 6.65
N GLU A 18 -7.61 -5.63 7.71
CA GLU A 18 -8.38 -5.61 8.96
C GLU A 18 -9.91 -5.64 8.72
N THR A 19 -10.37 -6.51 7.81
CA THR A 19 -11.79 -6.66 7.38
C THR A 19 -12.40 -5.46 6.62
N PHE A 20 -11.67 -4.35 6.47
CA PHE A 20 -12.14 -3.23 5.65
C PHE A 20 -12.05 -3.55 4.17
N HIS A 21 -13.19 -3.46 3.47
CA HIS A 21 -13.28 -3.50 2.01
C HIS A 21 -12.63 -2.25 1.38
N PRO A 22 -12.21 -2.30 0.10
CA PRO A 22 -11.79 -1.11 -0.63
C PRO A 22 -12.88 -0.03 -0.65
N ARG A 23 -12.48 1.24 -0.59
CA ARG A 23 -13.40 2.38 -0.65
C ARG A 23 -12.91 3.37 -1.71
N TYR A 24 -13.84 3.94 -2.48
CA TYR A 24 -13.55 4.82 -3.61
C TYR A 24 -12.50 5.91 -3.28
N GLY A 25 -12.70 6.66 -2.20
CA GLY A 25 -11.80 7.75 -1.82
C GLY A 25 -10.47 7.32 -1.19
N TRP A 26 -10.29 6.04 -0.84
CA TRP A 26 -9.09 5.60 -0.11
C TRP A 26 -7.86 5.52 -0.99
N LEU A 27 -7.97 5.01 -2.21
CA LEU A 27 -6.84 4.90 -3.13
C LEU A 27 -6.31 6.28 -3.51
N LYS A 28 -7.19 7.22 -3.90
CA LYS A 28 -6.81 8.60 -4.21
C LYS A 28 -6.14 9.29 -3.03
N LYS A 29 -6.76 9.19 -1.85
CA LYS A 29 -6.22 9.79 -0.62
C LYS A 29 -4.85 9.22 -0.25
N GLY A 30 -4.71 7.89 -0.30
CA GLY A 30 -3.44 7.21 -0.03
C GLY A 30 -2.37 7.64 -1.03
N PHE A 31 -2.72 7.73 -2.31
CA PHE A 31 -1.82 8.17 -3.38
C PHE A 31 -1.36 9.63 -3.17
N ASP A 32 -2.29 10.56 -2.96
CA ASP A 32 -1.97 11.98 -2.79
C ASP A 32 -1.04 12.20 -1.60
N LYS A 33 -1.38 11.60 -0.45
CA LYS A 33 -0.60 11.78 0.76
C LYS A 33 0.75 11.08 0.72
N ALA A 34 0.85 9.95 0.03
CA ALA A 34 2.14 9.30 -0.23
C ALA A 34 3.01 10.06 -1.25
N SER A 35 2.38 10.83 -2.16
CA SER A 35 3.10 11.72 -3.09
C SER A 35 3.69 12.93 -2.39
N GLU A 36 3.05 13.40 -1.32
CA GLU A 36 3.53 14.49 -0.46
C GLU A 36 4.59 14.00 0.55
N ASP A 37 4.34 12.85 1.20
CA ASP A 37 5.23 12.24 2.19
C ASP A 37 5.22 10.71 2.06
N GLU A 38 6.32 10.14 1.56
CA GLU A 38 6.49 8.70 1.35
C GLU A 38 6.37 7.88 2.65
N MET A 39 6.55 8.52 3.82
CA MET A 39 6.46 7.90 5.14
C MET A 39 5.09 8.09 5.80
N VAL A 40 4.11 8.70 5.12
CA VAL A 40 2.83 9.14 5.71
C VAL A 40 2.13 8.05 6.53
N PHE A 41 2.14 6.80 6.10
CA PHE A 41 1.45 5.70 6.80
C PHE A 41 2.13 5.24 8.10
N SER A 42 3.36 5.69 8.35
CA SER A 42 4.16 5.34 9.54
C SER A 42 4.27 6.47 10.56
N ARG A 43 3.75 7.66 10.23
CA ARG A 43 3.75 8.82 11.12
C ARG A 43 2.74 8.64 12.24
N ASP A 44 3.02 9.24 13.38
CA ASP A 44 2.10 9.28 14.51
C ASP A 44 0.82 10.08 14.19
N ASP A 45 0.93 11.09 13.32
CA ASP A 45 -0.17 11.94 12.86
C ASP A 45 -0.95 11.37 11.66
N ALA A 46 -0.60 10.17 11.15
CA ALA A 46 -1.22 9.57 9.97
C ALA A 46 -2.76 9.52 10.02
N PRO A 47 -3.41 9.20 11.18
CA PRO A 47 -4.87 9.24 11.28
C PRO A 47 -5.46 10.62 10.97
N VAL A 48 -4.80 11.69 11.43
CA VAL A 48 -5.23 13.07 11.20
C VAL A 48 -4.94 13.47 9.76
N THR A 49 -3.73 13.20 9.27
CA THR A 49 -3.30 13.50 7.89
C THR A 49 -4.20 12.84 6.84
N LEU A 50 -4.64 11.62 7.10
CA LEU A 50 -5.57 10.87 6.23
C LEU A 50 -7.04 11.10 6.62
N GLY A 51 -7.34 11.77 7.72
CA GLY A 51 -8.71 11.96 8.22
C GLY A 51 -9.47 10.64 8.39
N VAL A 52 -8.85 9.62 9.00
CA VAL A 52 -9.44 8.30 9.28
C VAL A 52 -8.93 7.73 10.61
N GLY A 53 -9.55 6.66 11.12
CA GLY A 53 -9.05 5.97 12.32
C GLY A 53 -7.75 5.19 12.07
N LYS A 54 -6.97 4.92 13.14
CA LYS A 54 -5.64 4.26 13.07
C LYS A 54 -5.64 2.91 12.31
N ASN A 55 -6.70 2.12 12.45
CA ASN A 55 -6.82 0.82 11.79
C ASN A 55 -7.12 0.98 10.30
N MET A 56 -7.87 2.03 9.94
CA MET A 56 -8.16 2.36 8.55
C MET A 56 -6.90 2.83 7.81
N VAL A 57 -5.96 3.50 8.48
CA VAL A 57 -4.66 3.87 7.88
C VAL A 57 -3.95 2.63 7.32
N LYS A 58 -3.91 1.54 8.09
CA LYS A 58 -3.29 0.27 7.67
C LYS A 58 -4.03 -0.35 6.48
N ALA A 59 -5.36 -0.29 6.47
CA ALA A 59 -6.17 -0.79 5.37
C ALA A 59 -6.01 0.04 4.09
N ILE A 60 -5.92 1.38 4.20
CA ILE A 60 -5.61 2.27 3.05
C ILE A 60 -4.25 1.91 2.47
N ARG A 61 -3.22 1.78 3.32
CA ARG A 61 -1.88 1.37 2.90
C ARG A 61 -1.92 0.04 2.15
N TYR A 62 -2.56 -0.97 2.75
CA TYR A 62 -2.68 -2.29 2.13
C TYR A 62 -3.38 -2.23 0.77
N TRP A 63 -4.54 -1.59 0.68
CA TRP A 63 -5.27 -1.51 -0.59
C TRP A 63 -4.48 -0.73 -1.65
N SER A 64 -3.81 0.36 -1.26
CA SER A 64 -3.01 1.14 -2.20
C SER A 64 -1.88 0.32 -2.83
N THR A 65 -1.22 -0.53 -2.04
CA THR A 65 -0.18 -1.47 -2.51
C THR A 65 -0.77 -2.66 -3.28
N ALA A 66 -1.92 -3.18 -2.87
CA ALA A 66 -2.59 -4.30 -3.53
C ALA A 66 -3.09 -3.93 -4.93
N PHE A 67 -3.65 -2.71 -5.07
CA PHE A 67 -4.11 -2.14 -6.35
C PHE A 67 -2.97 -1.57 -7.22
N LYS A 68 -1.71 -1.65 -6.75
CA LYS A 68 -0.53 -1.11 -7.47
C LYS A 68 -0.62 0.39 -7.75
N THR A 69 -1.37 1.12 -6.94
CA THR A 69 -1.34 2.59 -6.95
C THR A 69 -0.10 3.12 -6.23
N LEU A 70 0.40 2.36 -5.26
CA LEU A 70 1.64 2.63 -4.54
C LEU A 70 2.56 1.40 -4.57
N GLU A 71 3.86 1.66 -4.51
CA GLU A 71 4.92 0.67 -4.33
C GLU A 71 5.51 0.78 -2.93
N GLU A 72 5.73 -0.35 -2.27
CA GLU A 72 6.38 -0.41 -0.97
C GLU A 72 7.90 -0.55 -1.16
N VAL A 73 8.66 0.43 -0.68
CA VAL A 73 10.12 0.44 -0.68
C VAL A 73 10.61 0.22 0.74
N ARG A 74 11.25 -0.92 0.99
CA ARG A 74 11.85 -1.22 2.30
C ARG A 74 13.13 -0.42 2.50
N LEU A 75 13.24 0.24 3.64
CA LEU A 75 14.45 0.99 4.00
C LEU A 75 15.52 0.01 4.48
N GLN A 76 16.76 0.17 4.01
CA GLN A 76 17.87 -0.66 4.48
C GLN A 76 18.17 -0.37 5.96
N GLY A 77 18.39 -1.43 6.76
CA GLY A 77 18.80 -1.33 8.16
C GLY A 77 17.69 -0.91 9.15
N ASN A 78 16.45 -0.67 8.71
CA ASN A 78 15.36 -0.25 9.58
C ASN A 78 14.07 -1.03 9.30
N ARG A 79 13.18 -1.17 10.29
CA ARG A 79 11.90 -1.90 10.14
C ARG A 79 10.82 -1.11 9.37
N GLY A 80 11.14 0.08 8.88
CA GLY A 80 10.22 0.98 8.18
C GLY A 80 10.15 0.72 6.67
N SER A 81 9.01 1.08 6.08
CA SER A 81 8.83 1.10 4.63
C SER A 81 8.21 2.41 4.16
N LYS A 82 8.75 2.90 3.04
CA LYS A 82 8.22 4.03 2.27
C LYS A 82 7.19 3.52 1.28
N HIS A 83 6.23 4.38 0.96
CA HIS A 83 5.21 4.10 -0.05
C HIS A 83 5.26 5.21 -1.08
N VAL A 84 5.58 4.87 -2.32
CA VAL A 84 5.77 5.83 -3.41
C VAL A 84 4.73 5.60 -4.50
N PRO A 85 4.24 6.66 -5.17
CA PRO A 85 3.41 6.53 -6.38
C PRO A 85 3.99 5.52 -7.36
N SER A 86 3.20 4.49 -7.70
CA SER A 86 3.63 3.55 -8.74
C SER A 86 3.59 4.26 -10.09
N ILE A 87 4.67 4.09 -10.85
CA ILE A 87 4.65 4.39 -12.28
C ILE A 87 3.92 3.20 -12.89
N PHE A 88 2.64 3.34 -13.22
CA PHE A 88 1.85 2.31 -13.90
C PHE A 88 2.52 1.93 -15.23
N LYS A 89 3.53 1.07 -15.16
CA LYS A 89 4.10 0.42 -16.32
C LYS A 89 3.12 -0.68 -16.66
N ALA A 90 2.32 -0.46 -17.70
CA ALA A 90 1.66 -1.55 -18.39
C ALA A 90 2.75 -2.59 -18.69
N LYS A 91 2.62 -3.75 -18.07
CA LYS A 91 3.49 -4.88 -18.35
C LYS A 91 3.12 -5.47 -19.69
#